data_AF-A0A8C8ZW03-F1
#
_entry.id   AF-A0A8C8ZW03-F1
#
_cell.length_a   1.000
_cell.length_b   1.000
_cell.length_c   1.000
_cell.angle_alpha   90.00
_cell.angle_beta   90.00
_cell.angle_gamma   90.00
#
_symmetry.space_group_name_H-M   'P 1'
#
loop_
_entity.id
_entity.type
_entity.pdbx_description
1 polymer ?
#
loop_
_entity_poly.entity_id
_entity_poly.type
_entity_poly.pdbx_seq_one_letter_code
_entity_poly.pdbx_strand_id
1 'polypeptide(L)'
;IMTEYNKIILLKGLENMNDYEFATVKSLLANDLQLTRKMQDEYNRIRISDLMAEKFPGAACVDKLMEMVKDIDSLKSLADKLWKEKLKVARKIKAKERSTVKKRNQEEVSPATPAPTTSSALTSKGAKKTLIPQKRKITPQESTEAKRNKASQEQSQPPFPPRPSIPAATGPPLPPQISSSTPSNTFSTQNQKTQAQPQVAARRNVLQKGQITVMVLKATQPFEYGSPEEGKNKMFRATVASKSQFFQVKVFNINLKDKFIKMKIITISDYIESNGILEIHEASFVSEVGLYQKFEVPNSIIRKANKTPKINYLHKQASGSIVYGLFKLQKITVKTMNTIYEIQDNTGSMEVVGNGKWHYIKCEEGDKLRLYCFQLRTIEYKLKLKSDIHSFIK
;
A
#
# COMPACT_ATOMS: atom_id res chain seq x y z
N ILE A 1 26.65 27.39 3.57
CA ILE A 1 27.36 26.10 3.34
C ILE A 1 26.65 25.04 4.17
N MET A 2 26.05 24.02 3.52
CA MET A 2 25.34 22.96 4.25
C MET A 2 26.36 22.06 4.95
N THR A 3 26.38 22.06 6.29
CA THR A 3 27.31 21.25 7.07
C THR A 3 26.96 19.75 7.00
N GLU A 4 27.91 18.87 7.31
CA GLU A 4 27.64 17.42 7.41
C GLU A 4 26.56 17.11 8.46
N TYR A 5 26.42 17.94 9.50
CA TYR A 5 25.37 17.81 10.50
C TYR A 5 24.00 18.28 9.99
N ASN A 6 23.93 19.34 9.16
CA ASN A 6 22.67 19.74 8.51
C ASN A 6 22.11 18.62 7.62
N LYS A 7 22.98 17.90 6.91
CA LYS A 7 22.57 16.74 6.10
C LYS A 7 21.94 15.63 6.95
N ILE A 8 22.43 15.43 8.18
CA ILE A 8 21.84 14.48 9.12
C ILE A 8 20.43 14.94 9.50
N ILE A 9 20.26 16.21 9.89
CA ILE A 9 18.95 16.76 10.28
C ILE A 9 17.92 16.56 9.16
N LEU A 10 18.24 16.99 7.94
CA LEU A 10 17.29 16.94 6.84
C LEU A 10 17.03 15.48 6.39
N LEU A 11 18.06 14.79 5.93
CA LEU A 11 17.91 13.51 5.22
C LEU A 11 17.74 12.31 6.16
N LYS A 12 18.34 12.38 7.36
CA LYS A 12 18.31 11.28 8.34
C LYS A 12 17.34 11.55 9.48
N GLY A 13 16.90 12.79 9.68
CA GLY A 13 15.89 13.21 10.65
C GLY A 13 14.55 13.54 9.99
N LEU A 14 14.35 14.80 9.63
CA LEU A 14 13.06 15.40 9.23
C LEU A 14 12.39 14.73 8.03
N GLU A 15 13.15 14.24 7.04
CA GLU A 15 12.59 13.48 5.90
C GLU A 15 12.09 12.08 6.29
N ASN A 16 12.59 11.50 7.38
CA ASN A 16 12.11 10.21 7.88
C ASN A 16 10.90 10.36 8.81
N MET A 17 10.46 11.59 9.06
CA MET A 17 9.24 11.90 9.81
C MET A 17 8.08 12.02 8.84
N ASN A 18 6.94 11.44 9.19
CA ASN A 18 5.69 11.74 8.51
C ASN A 18 5.26 13.20 8.80
N ASP A 19 4.25 13.71 8.08
CA ASP A 19 3.87 15.12 8.21
C ASP A 19 3.33 15.48 9.61
N TYR A 20 2.71 14.52 10.32
CA TYR A 20 2.26 14.71 11.71
C TYR A 20 3.43 14.77 12.69
N GLU A 21 4.38 13.86 12.57
CA GLU A 21 5.62 13.85 13.36
C GLU A 21 6.40 15.15 13.13
N PHE A 22 6.49 15.58 11.87
CA PHE A 22 7.14 16.83 11.53
C PHE A 22 6.37 18.05 12.07
N ALA A 23 5.04 18.06 12.02
CA ALA A 23 4.22 19.11 12.63
C ALA A 23 4.38 19.15 14.16
N THR A 24 4.42 17.99 14.81
CA THR A 24 4.66 17.86 16.25
C THR A 24 6.03 18.41 16.61
N VAL A 25 7.06 18.04 15.85
CA VAL A 25 8.43 18.57 16.02
C VAL A 25 8.48 20.07 15.76
N LYS A 26 7.75 20.61 14.76
CA LYS A 26 7.63 22.06 14.55
C LYS A 26 7.00 22.77 15.75
N SER A 27 5.94 22.21 16.32
CA SER A 27 5.30 22.77 17.52
C SER A 27 6.22 22.74 18.74
N LEU A 28 6.97 21.65 18.94
CA LEU A 28 7.94 21.53 20.03
C LEU A 28 9.11 22.51 19.86
N LEU A 29 9.55 22.71 18.62
CA LEU A 29 10.61 23.67 18.27
C LEU A 29 10.12 25.12 18.18
N ALA A 30 8.83 25.39 18.37
CA ALA A 30 8.26 26.71 18.13
C ALA A 30 8.93 27.81 18.95
N ASN A 31 9.20 27.56 20.23
CA ASN A 31 9.86 28.53 21.09
C ASN A 31 11.36 28.63 20.77
N ASP A 32 12.02 27.49 20.57
CA ASP A 32 13.46 27.41 20.28
C ASP A 32 13.85 28.12 18.97
N LEU A 33 13.01 27.96 17.93
CA LEU A 33 13.22 28.53 16.61
C LEU A 33 12.43 29.83 16.38
N GLN A 34 11.71 30.32 17.40
CA GLN A 34 10.88 31.52 17.34
C GLN A 34 9.84 31.47 16.20
N LEU A 35 9.19 30.31 16.02
CA LEU A 35 8.20 30.09 14.96
C LEU A 35 6.85 30.69 15.35
N THR A 36 6.40 31.69 14.59
CA THR A 36 5.00 32.13 14.63
C THR A 36 4.06 31.03 14.12
N ARG A 37 2.75 31.09 14.42
CA ARG A 37 1.78 30.12 13.88
C ARG A 37 1.84 30.02 12.35
N LYS A 38 1.91 31.17 11.68
CA LYS A 38 2.04 31.24 10.21
C LYS A 38 3.29 30.52 9.72
N MET A 39 4.42 30.70 10.40
CA MET A 39 5.67 29.99 10.05
C MET A 39 5.58 28.48 10.29
N GLN A 40 4.88 28.05 11.34
CA GLN A 40 4.66 26.63 11.59
C GLN A 40 3.82 25.98 10.47
N ASP A 41 2.89 26.70 9.87
CA ASP A 41 2.09 26.19 8.74
C ASP A 41 2.88 26.21 7.42
N GLU A 42 3.61 27.29 7.15
CA GLU A 42 4.29 27.50 5.85
C GLU A 42 5.66 26.81 5.75
N TYR A 43 6.37 26.63 6.86
CA TYR A 43 7.76 26.15 6.80
C TYR A 43 7.82 24.64 6.53
N ASN A 44 8.50 24.33 5.43
CA ASN A 44 8.81 22.97 5.02
C ASN A 44 10.05 22.43 5.76
N ARG A 45 10.34 21.13 5.58
CA ARG A 45 11.45 20.42 6.22
C ARG A 45 12.81 21.07 5.97
N ILE A 46 13.00 21.65 4.79
CA ILE A 46 14.24 22.34 4.41
C ILE A 46 14.40 23.61 5.24
N ARG A 47 13.38 24.48 5.27
CA ARG A 47 13.42 25.72 6.07
C ARG A 47 13.63 25.46 7.55
N ILE A 48 12.94 24.45 8.11
CA ILE A 48 13.15 24.08 9.52
C ILE A 48 14.57 23.55 9.75
N SER A 49 15.10 22.72 8.84
CA SER A 49 16.48 22.25 8.93
C SER A 49 17.50 23.39 8.91
N ASP A 50 17.29 24.39 8.07
CA ASP A 50 18.18 25.55 7.96
C ASP A 50 18.13 26.39 9.24
N LEU A 51 16.94 26.64 9.78
CA LEU A 51 16.76 27.35 11.05
C LEU A 51 17.37 26.61 12.23
N MET A 52 17.23 25.28 12.28
CA MET A 52 17.87 24.47 13.30
C MET A 52 19.39 24.56 13.23
N ALA A 53 19.96 24.61 12.03
CA ALA A 53 21.40 24.74 11.85
C ALA A 53 21.93 26.14 12.23
N GLU A 54 21.12 27.17 12.01
CA GLU A 54 21.44 28.54 12.39
C GLU A 54 21.37 28.74 13.91
N LYS A 55 20.32 28.22 14.56
CA LYS A 55 20.14 28.32 16.02
C LYS A 55 21.05 27.40 16.81
N PHE A 56 21.35 26.20 16.29
CA PHE A 56 22.11 25.17 16.98
C PHE A 56 23.31 24.72 16.13
N PRO A 57 24.48 25.36 16.25
CA PRO A 57 25.60 25.09 15.35
C PRO A 57 26.22 23.70 15.54
N GLY A 58 26.63 23.09 14.41
CA GLY A 58 27.42 21.86 14.40
C GLY A 58 26.67 20.64 14.92
N ALA A 59 27.25 19.93 15.90
CA ALA A 59 26.63 18.73 16.46
C ALA A 59 25.38 19.03 17.31
N ALA A 60 25.24 20.27 17.81
CA ALA A 60 24.17 20.67 18.71
C ALA A 60 22.78 20.62 18.05
N CYS A 61 22.66 20.89 16.74
CA CYS A 61 21.37 20.74 16.05
C CYS A 61 20.85 19.30 16.10
N VAL A 62 21.76 18.32 15.95
CA VAL A 62 21.39 16.89 15.98
C VAL A 62 20.98 16.48 17.39
N ASP A 63 21.66 16.99 18.41
CA ASP A 63 21.30 16.74 19.80
C ASP A 63 19.91 17.29 20.13
N LYS A 64 19.63 18.52 19.68
CA LYS A 64 18.32 19.13 19.87
C LYS A 64 17.21 18.32 19.18
N LEU A 65 17.43 17.88 17.95
CA LEU A 65 16.45 17.03 17.25
C LEU A 65 16.25 15.69 17.98
N MET A 66 17.34 15.04 18.40
CA MET A 66 17.30 13.80 19.15
C MET A 66 16.51 13.94 20.46
N GLU A 67 16.72 15.04 21.18
CA GLU A 67 16.02 15.35 22.42
C GLU A 67 14.51 15.43 22.19
N MET A 68 14.06 16.11 21.12
CA MET A 68 12.64 16.25 20.82
C MET A 68 11.99 14.93 20.41
N VAL A 69 12.73 14.06 19.72
CA VAL A 69 12.16 12.82 19.18
C VAL A 69 12.22 11.63 20.13
N LYS A 70 13.04 11.69 21.20
CA LYS A 70 13.18 10.59 22.17
C LYS A 70 11.89 10.34 22.97
N ASP A 71 11.12 11.41 23.19
CA ASP A 71 9.89 11.40 23.98
C ASP A 71 8.65 11.11 23.11
N ILE A 72 8.84 10.97 21.78
CA ILE A 72 7.82 10.58 20.82
C ILE A 72 7.98 9.09 20.52
N ASP A 73 7.03 8.27 21.00
CA ASP A 73 7.10 6.80 20.89
C ASP A 73 7.35 6.30 19.46
N SER A 74 6.72 6.93 18.45
CA SER A 74 6.90 6.54 17.04
C SER A 74 8.29 6.88 16.48
N LEU A 75 8.99 7.85 17.09
CA LEU A 75 10.30 8.34 16.63
C LEU A 75 11.47 7.87 17.50
N LYS A 76 11.23 7.04 18.52
CA LYS A 76 12.29 6.49 19.36
C LYS A 76 13.38 5.78 18.56
N SER A 77 12.99 5.00 17.54
CA SER A 77 13.93 4.33 16.62
C SER A 77 14.71 5.32 15.73
N LEU A 78 14.15 6.50 15.48
CA LEU A 78 14.81 7.58 14.74
C LEU A 78 15.90 8.25 15.59
N ALA A 79 15.67 8.42 16.90
CA ALA A 79 16.68 8.92 17.83
C ALA A 79 17.95 8.06 17.80
N ASP A 80 17.80 6.73 17.84
CA ASP A 80 18.93 5.79 17.74
C ASP A 80 19.66 5.88 16.39
N LYS A 81 18.91 6.11 15.31
CA LYS A 81 19.49 6.30 13.97
C LYS A 81 20.30 7.60 13.89
N LEU A 82 19.76 8.69 14.43
CA LEU A 82 20.43 9.99 14.49
C LEU A 82 21.72 9.91 15.32
N TRP A 83 21.69 9.23 16.47
CA TRP A 83 22.87 8.98 17.30
C TRP A 83 24.00 8.27 16.52
N LYS A 84 23.66 7.21 15.78
CA LYS A 84 24.63 6.46 14.97
C LYS A 84 25.23 7.32 13.85
N GLU A 85 24.42 8.11 13.16
CA GLU A 85 24.90 8.99 12.08
C GLU A 85 25.76 10.13 12.62
N LYS A 86 25.39 10.72 13.77
CA LYS A 86 26.21 11.71 14.49
C LYS A 86 27.61 11.16 14.79
N LEU A 87 27.69 9.94 15.31
CA LEU A 87 28.96 9.29 15.66
C LEU A 87 29.83 9.03 14.41
N LYS A 88 29.22 8.64 13.28
CA LYS A 88 29.92 8.47 12.00
C LYS A 88 30.53 9.78 11.51
N VAL A 89 29.78 10.88 11.54
CA VAL A 89 30.28 12.19 11.11
C VAL A 89 31.39 12.69 12.04
N ALA A 90 31.23 12.54 13.36
CA ALA A 90 32.28 12.92 14.32
C ALA A 90 33.61 12.17 14.06
N ARG A 91 33.55 10.88 13.74
CA ARG A 91 34.74 10.09 13.37
C ARG A 91 35.38 10.57 12.07
N LYS A 92 34.58 10.90 11.06
CA LYS A 92 35.06 11.43 9.76
C LYS A 92 35.75 12.78 9.92
N ILE A 93 35.18 13.68 10.73
CA ILE A 93 35.78 15.00 11.00
C ILE A 93 37.13 14.82 11.71
N LYS A 94 37.19 14.01 12.77
CA LYS A 94 38.46 13.71 13.48
C LYS A 94 39.52 13.05 12.58
N ALA A 95 39.11 12.16 11.68
CA ALA A 95 40.03 11.53 10.72
C ALA A 95 40.57 12.53 9.69
N LYS A 96 39.72 13.46 9.23
CA LYS A 96 40.10 14.52 8.30
C LYS A 96 41.03 15.54 8.95
N GLU A 97 40.76 15.92 10.21
CA GLU A 97 41.65 16.79 11.00
C GLU A 97 43.04 16.16 11.17
N ARG A 98 43.12 14.86 11.51
CA ARG A 98 44.39 14.13 11.63
C ARG A 98 45.16 14.02 10.31
N SER A 99 44.49 13.93 9.17
CA SER A 99 45.17 13.88 7.86
C SER A 99 45.67 15.26 7.42
N THR A 100 44.95 16.34 7.73
CA THR A 100 45.43 17.72 7.50
C THR A 100 46.59 18.12 8.41
N VAL A 101 46.61 17.66 9.67
CA VAL A 101 47.75 17.90 10.59
C VAL A 101 49.01 17.16 10.11
N LYS A 102 48.87 15.94 9.57
CA LYS A 102 50.00 15.24 8.93
C LYS A 102 50.56 15.96 7.70
N LYS A 103 49.72 16.69 6.96
CA LYS A 103 50.14 17.43 5.76
C LYS A 103 50.85 18.74 6.11
N ARG A 104 50.46 19.41 7.21
CA ARG A 104 51.13 20.63 7.70
C ARG A 104 52.51 20.34 8.29
N ASN A 105 52.71 19.16 8.88
CA ASN A 105 54.01 18.73 9.42
C ASN A 105 55.00 18.22 8.34
N GLN A 106 54.63 18.24 7.05
CA GLN A 106 55.55 17.96 5.94
C GLN A 106 55.97 19.23 5.18
N GLU A 107 55.51 20.40 5.60
CA GLU A 107 55.74 21.68 4.89
C GLU A 107 56.75 22.57 5.61
N GLU A 108 57.57 21.99 6.50
CA GLU A 108 58.67 22.67 7.19
C GLU A 108 60.00 21.91 7.02
N VAL A 109 60.40 21.62 5.78
CA VAL A 109 61.82 21.50 5.41
C VAL A 109 61.97 22.05 3.99
N SER A 110 62.78 23.10 3.87
CA SER A 110 63.10 23.82 2.63
C SER A 110 63.69 22.91 1.52
N PRO A 111 63.56 23.32 0.23
CA PRO A 111 64.02 22.52 -0.89
C PRO A 111 65.48 22.82 -1.25
N ALA A 112 66.24 21.77 -1.57
CA ALA A 112 67.44 21.87 -2.40
C ALA A 112 67.42 20.74 -3.44
N THR A 113 67.24 21.13 -4.70
CA THR A 113 67.51 20.41 -5.96
C THR A 113 69.03 20.05 -6.02
N PRO A 114 69.56 19.05 -6.77
CA PRO A 114 69.21 18.66 -8.15
C PRO A 114 69.09 17.14 -8.44
N ALA A 115 68.15 16.69 -9.27
CA ALA A 115 68.17 16.55 -10.74
C ALA A 115 68.70 15.17 -11.22
N PRO A 116 68.28 14.70 -12.41
CA PRO A 116 67.91 13.30 -12.68
C PRO A 116 68.95 12.55 -13.53
N THR A 117 68.84 11.22 -13.66
CA THR A 117 69.23 10.43 -14.86
C THR A 117 68.77 8.97 -14.67
N THR A 118 67.76 8.46 -15.40
CA THR A 118 67.79 7.79 -16.73
C THR A 118 68.16 6.30 -16.68
N SER A 119 67.37 5.51 -17.43
CA SER A 119 67.63 4.16 -17.95
C SER A 119 67.56 3.02 -16.92
N SER A 120 67.08 1.82 -17.21
CA SER A 120 66.55 1.17 -18.42
C SER A 120 66.09 -0.23 -18.00
N ALA A 121 65.14 -0.80 -18.76
CA ALA A 121 65.09 -2.23 -19.14
C ALA A 121 64.97 -3.28 -18.00
N LEU A 122 64.44 -4.48 -18.15
CA LEU A 122 63.72 -5.26 -19.15
C LEU A 122 63.23 -6.49 -18.35
N THR A 123 62.04 -7.00 -18.67
CA THR A 123 61.62 -8.42 -18.63
C THR A 123 61.90 -9.29 -17.39
N SER A 124 60.86 -9.94 -16.85
CA SER A 124 60.50 -11.31 -17.28
C SER A 124 59.23 -11.83 -16.59
N LYS A 125 58.42 -12.56 -17.36
CA LYS A 125 57.37 -13.48 -16.92
C LYS A 125 58.01 -14.75 -16.36
N GLY A 126 57.39 -15.38 -15.36
CA GLY A 126 57.56 -16.84 -15.21
C GLY A 126 57.20 -17.48 -13.87
N ALA A 127 56.05 -18.15 -13.87
CA ALA A 127 55.79 -19.45 -13.25
C ALA A 127 55.46 -19.60 -11.75
N LYS A 128 54.27 -20.22 -11.58
CA LYS A 128 53.69 -20.86 -10.41
C LYS A 128 54.63 -21.83 -9.69
N LYS A 129 54.56 -21.87 -8.35
CA LYS A 129 54.48 -23.13 -7.58
C LYS A 129 53.56 -22.97 -6.37
N THR A 130 52.59 -23.88 -6.31
CA THR A 130 51.72 -24.20 -5.18
C THR A 130 52.51 -25.00 -4.14
N LEU A 131 52.36 -24.71 -2.84
CA LEU A 131 52.17 -25.76 -1.83
C LEU A 131 51.39 -25.23 -0.61
N ILE A 132 50.41 -26.04 -0.25
CA ILE A 132 49.36 -25.99 0.79
C ILE A 132 49.99 -26.42 2.16
N PRO A 133 49.25 -26.74 3.25
CA PRO A 133 48.39 -26.00 4.20
C PRO A 133 48.94 -25.99 5.65
N GLN A 134 48.26 -25.34 6.62
CA GLN A 134 47.78 -26.05 7.83
C GLN A 134 46.78 -25.26 8.70
N LYS A 135 45.76 -26.01 9.12
CA LYS A 135 44.65 -25.74 10.04
C LYS A 135 45.10 -25.47 11.49
N ARG A 136 44.28 -24.71 12.22
CA ARG A 136 43.63 -25.06 13.52
C ARG A 136 42.68 -23.89 13.89
N LYS A 137 41.58 -24.00 14.64
CA LYS A 137 40.61 -25.04 15.04
C LYS A 137 39.71 -24.31 16.06
N ILE A 138 38.40 -24.20 15.85
CA ILE A 138 37.43 -24.01 16.95
C ILE A 138 36.21 -24.88 16.64
N THR A 139 35.85 -25.69 17.64
CA THR A 139 34.84 -26.75 17.66
C THR A 139 33.45 -26.18 17.99
N PRO A 140 32.36 -26.72 17.43
CA PRO A 140 30.98 -26.51 17.91
C PRO A 140 30.57 -27.62 18.90
N GLN A 141 29.77 -27.27 19.91
CA GLN A 141 29.20 -28.21 20.87
C GLN A 141 27.76 -28.55 20.46
N GLU A 142 27.52 -29.85 20.27
CA GLU A 142 26.24 -30.50 20.02
C GLU A 142 25.90 -31.32 21.26
N SER A 143 24.61 -31.41 21.62
CA SER A 143 24.10 -32.47 22.50
C SER A 143 22.85 -33.07 21.87
N THR A 144 23.02 -34.29 21.41
CA THR A 144 22.01 -35.22 20.90
C THR A 144 21.29 -35.91 22.07
N GLU A 145 19.99 -36.15 21.94
CA GLU A 145 19.41 -37.42 22.40
C GLU A 145 18.23 -37.80 21.52
N ALA A 146 18.24 -39.03 21.02
CA ALA A 146 17.20 -39.63 20.19
C ALA A 146 17.10 -41.13 20.50
N LYS A 147 15.87 -41.65 20.63
CA LYS A 147 15.38 -43.02 20.31
C LYS A 147 14.04 -43.23 21.04
N ARG A 148 13.04 -44.02 20.61
CA ARG A 148 12.72 -44.81 19.40
C ARG A 148 11.32 -45.43 19.65
N ASN A 149 10.70 -45.94 18.58
CA ASN A 149 9.72 -47.05 18.47
C ASN A 149 8.34 -46.56 18.00
N LYS A 150 7.53 -47.25 17.19
CA LYS A 150 7.65 -48.28 16.13
C LYS A 150 6.22 -48.35 15.51
N ALA A 151 6.11 -48.82 14.26
CA ALA A 151 4.96 -48.82 13.35
C ALA A 151 3.61 -49.44 13.84
N SER A 152 2.48 -49.04 13.21
CA SER A 152 1.64 -49.94 12.36
C SER A 152 0.50 -49.18 11.64
N GLN A 153 0.03 -49.75 10.52
CA GLN A 153 -1.11 -49.39 9.66
C GLN A 153 -2.47 -49.53 10.38
N GLU A 154 -3.49 -48.75 9.99
CA GLU A 154 -4.71 -49.19 9.27
C GLU A 154 -5.75 -48.06 9.11
N GLN A 155 -6.31 -47.99 7.90
CA GLN A 155 -7.71 -47.77 7.50
C GLN A 155 -8.72 -47.00 8.39
N SER A 156 -9.46 -46.13 7.69
CA SER A 156 -10.93 -45.91 7.77
C SER A 156 -11.41 -44.52 8.23
N GLN A 157 -12.49 -44.10 7.57
CA GLN A 157 -13.11 -42.78 7.54
C GLN A 157 -13.69 -42.28 8.86
N PRO A 158 -13.95 -40.96 9.01
CA PRO A 158 -14.72 -40.44 10.13
C PRO A 158 -16.25 -40.54 9.88
N PRO A 159 -17.04 -41.11 10.80
CA PRO A 159 -18.49 -40.93 10.82
C PRO A 159 -18.89 -39.66 11.60
N PHE A 160 -19.95 -39.01 11.10
CA PHE A 160 -20.63 -37.85 11.67
C PHE A 160 -21.18 -38.08 13.10
N PRO A 161 -21.30 -37.04 13.94
CA PRO A 161 -22.18 -37.08 15.11
C PRO A 161 -23.60 -36.56 14.80
N PRO A 162 -24.67 -37.20 15.31
CA PRO A 162 -26.06 -36.83 15.05
C PRO A 162 -26.63 -35.80 16.06
N ARG A 163 -27.68 -35.12 15.59
CA ARG A 163 -28.54 -34.13 16.27
C ARG A 163 -29.61 -34.82 17.13
N PRO A 164 -29.95 -34.32 18.33
CA PRO A 164 -31.13 -34.79 19.07
C PRO A 164 -32.39 -33.99 18.71
N SER A 165 -33.50 -34.72 18.54
CA SER A 165 -34.86 -34.21 18.32
C SER A 165 -35.66 -34.12 19.62
N ILE A 166 -36.67 -33.25 19.56
CA ILE A 166 -37.70 -32.86 20.55
C ILE A 166 -38.56 -34.05 21.04
N PRO A 167 -39.18 -33.94 22.24
CA PRO A 167 -40.49 -34.52 22.52
C PRO A 167 -41.57 -33.45 22.77
N ALA A 168 -42.78 -33.74 22.27
CA ALA A 168 -43.98 -32.92 22.34
C ALA A 168 -44.87 -33.28 23.54
N ALA A 169 -45.64 -32.31 24.07
CA ALA A 169 -46.89 -32.55 24.82
C ALA A 169 -47.74 -31.27 25.02
N THR A 170 -48.93 -31.26 24.39
CA THR A 170 -50.26 -30.94 24.98
C THR A 170 -50.70 -29.50 25.34
N GLY A 171 -51.58 -28.91 24.49
CA GLY A 171 -52.95 -28.46 24.86
C GLY A 171 -53.25 -26.99 25.31
N PRO A 172 -54.49 -26.45 25.11
CA PRO A 172 -54.82 -25.05 24.75
C PRO A 172 -55.78 -24.34 25.78
N PRO A 173 -56.55 -23.24 25.53
CA PRO A 173 -56.65 -22.27 24.40
C PRO A 173 -56.66 -20.75 24.80
N LEU A 174 -56.67 -19.86 23.80
CA LEU A 174 -56.93 -18.41 23.92
C LEU A 174 -58.38 -18.06 23.48
N PRO A 175 -59.09 -17.11 24.13
CA PRO A 175 -60.40 -16.61 23.68
C PRO A 175 -60.32 -15.45 22.66
N PRO A 176 -61.42 -15.15 21.93
CA PRO A 176 -61.48 -14.26 20.77
C PRO A 176 -61.94 -12.82 21.12
N GLN A 177 -61.80 -11.87 20.18
CA GLN A 177 -62.73 -10.77 19.82
C GLN A 177 -61.98 -9.52 19.28
N ILE A 178 -62.44 -8.66 18.36
CA ILE A 178 -63.52 -8.52 17.34
C ILE A 178 -63.16 -7.22 16.58
N SER A 179 -63.34 -7.19 15.23
CA SER A 179 -63.69 -6.08 14.30
C SER A 179 -63.07 -4.68 14.41
N SER A 180 -62.97 -3.81 13.41
CA SER A 180 -63.26 -3.70 11.96
C SER A 180 -62.55 -2.37 11.56
N SER A 181 -62.07 -2.14 10.33
CA SER A 181 -62.88 -1.63 9.22
C SER A 181 -61.95 -1.28 8.04
N THR A 182 -62.38 -1.65 6.84
CA THR A 182 -61.88 -1.14 5.55
C THR A 182 -63.04 -0.40 4.87
N PRO A 183 -62.79 0.53 3.94
CA PRO A 183 -63.01 0.19 2.52
C PRO A 183 -61.90 0.77 1.61
N SER A 184 -61.26 -0.05 0.78
CA SER A 184 -61.62 -0.34 -0.63
C SER A 184 -60.92 0.60 -1.61
N ASN A 185 -60.05 0.03 -2.45
CA ASN A 185 -60.28 0.09 -3.89
C ASN A 185 -59.59 -1.08 -4.62
N THR A 186 -60.40 -1.67 -5.48
CA THR A 186 -60.28 -2.89 -6.27
C THR A 186 -59.29 -2.71 -7.44
N PHE A 187 -58.56 -3.77 -7.82
CA PHE A 187 -58.58 -4.37 -9.18
C PHE A 187 -57.85 -5.72 -9.18
N SER A 188 -58.25 -6.56 -10.12
CA SER A 188 -58.48 -8.00 -10.00
C SER A 188 -57.33 -8.90 -10.51
N THR A 189 -57.18 -10.05 -9.84
CA THR A 189 -56.85 -11.41 -10.33
C THR A 189 -55.71 -11.62 -11.32
N GLN A 190 -54.75 -12.50 -10.96
CA GLN A 190 -54.78 -13.92 -11.37
C GLN A 190 -53.65 -14.72 -10.68
N ASN A 191 -54.03 -15.77 -9.96
CA ASN A 191 -53.11 -16.79 -9.48
C ASN A 191 -52.65 -17.68 -10.64
N GLN A 192 -51.33 -17.86 -10.81
CA GLN A 192 -50.77 -19.13 -11.27
C GLN A 192 -49.62 -19.56 -10.36
N LYS A 193 -49.77 -20.77 -9.85
CA LYS A 193 -48.84 -21.50 -9.00
C LYS A 193 -47.80 -22.13 -9.93
N THR A 194 -46.52 -21.78 -9.81
CA THR A 194 -45.44 -22.52 -10.47
C THR A 194 -44.29 -22.72 -9.50
N GLN A 195 -43.77 -23.96 -9.50
CA GLN A 195 -42.76 -24.52 -8.61
C GLN A 195 -41.63 -23.57 -8.24
N ALA A 196 -41.36 -23.48 -6.94
CA ALA A 196 -40.15 -22.88 -6.41
C ALA A 196 -38.93 -23.76 -6.76
N GLN A 197 -38.20 -23.38 -7.80
CA GLN A 197 -36.79 -23.72 -7.92
C GLN A 197 -35.98 -22.78 -7.01
N PRO A 198 -34.90 -23.25 -6.34
CA PRO A 198 -34.01 -22.38 -5.59
C PRO A 198 -33.36 -21.39 -6.56
N GLN A 199 -33.84 -20.15 -6.58
CA GLN A 199 -33.16 -19.08 -7.29
C GLN A 199 -31.76 -18.93 -6.70
N VAL A 200 -30.75 -19.20 -7.53
CA VAL A 200 -29.37 -18.79 -7.33
C VAL A 200 -29.39 -17.33 -6.89
N ALA A 201 -28.89 -17.06 -5.68
CA ALA A 201 -28.96 -15.76 -5.04
C ALA A 201 -28.51 -14.66 -6.03
N ALA A 202 -29.47 -13.87 -6.50
CA ALA A 202 -29.19 -12.66 -7.26
C ALA A 202 -28.20 -11.84 -6.44
N ARG A 203 -27.12 -11.37 -7.09
CA ARG A 203 -26.12 -10.49 -6.47
C ARG A 203 -26.82 -9.19 -6.08
N ARG A 204 -27.35 -9.13 -4.86
CA ARG A 204 -28.06 -7.97 -4.32
C ARG A 204 -27.06 -6.84 -4.14
N ASN A 205 -27.31 -5.71 -4.78
CA ASN A 205 -26.75 -4.44 -4.33
C ASN A 205 -27.39 -4.14 -2.97
N VAL A 206 -26.59 -4.00 -1.93
CA VAL A 206 -27.10 -3.74 -0.58
C VAL A 206 -26.79 -2.29 -0.25
N LEU A 207 -27.83 -1.48 -0.08
CA LEU A 207 -27.69 -0.19 0.55
C LEU A 207 -27.30 -0.43 2.01
N GLN A 208 -26.09 -0.05 2.38
CA GLN A 208 -25.63 -0.16 3.75
C GLN A 208 -26.03 1.12 4.48
N LYS A 209 -26.97 1.00 5.41
CA LYS A 209 -27.36 2.10 6.32
C LYS A 209 -26.34 2.31 7.45
N GLY A 210 -25.26 1.52 7.47
CA GLY A 210 -24.19 1.62 8.43
C GLY A 210 -23.15 2.66 8.01
N GLN A 211 -22.57 3.35 8.99
CA GLN A 211 -21.44 4.23 8.81
C GLN A 211 -20.13 3.43 8.88
N ILE A 212 -19.19 3.68 7.98
CA ILE A 212 -17.86 3.03 7.98
C ILE A 212 -16.74 4.06 8.04
N THR A 213 -15.83 3.90 9.01
CA THR A 213 -14.60 4.69 9.09
C THR A 213 -13.46 3.95 8.39
N VAL A 214 -12.78 4.65 7.49
CA VAL A 214 -11.72 4.10 6.65
C VAL A 214 -10.59 5.11 6.46
N MET A 215 -9.37 4.61 6.29
CA MET A 215 -8.23 5.38 5.85
C MET A 215 -8.09 5.31 4.34
N VAL A 216 -7.92 6.45 3.68
CA VAL A 216 -7.70 6.52 2.23
C VAL A 216 -6.28 6.10 1.90
N LEU A 217 -6.11 5.07 1.08
CA LEU A 217 -4.79 4.59 0.64
C LEU A 217 -4.35 5.25 -0.66
N LYS A 218 -5.28 5.33 -1.64
CA LYS A 218 -5.03 5.84 -2.99
C LYS A 218 -6.31 6.41 -3.57
N ALA A 219 -6.18 7.42 -4.43
CA ALA A 219 -7.27 7.92 -5.26
C ALA A 219 -6.75 8.37 -6.63
N THR A 220 -7.48 8.07 -7.71
CA THR A 220 -7.16 8.53 -9.08
C THR A 220 -7.63 9.96 -9.29
N GLN A 221 -7.19 10.61 -10.37
CA GLN A 221 -7.86 11.81 -10.84
C GLN A 221 -9.27 11.47 -11.34
N PRO A 222 -10.23 12.42 -11.28
CA PRO A 222 -11.52 12.26 -11.94
C PRO A 222 -11.36 12.00 -13.44
N PHE A 223 -12.17 11.09 -13.98
CA PHE A 223 -12.20 10.74 -15.40
C PHE A 223 -13.64 10.55 -15.86
N GLU A 224 -13.85 10.74 -17.17
CA GLU A 224 -15.17 10.58 -17.80
C GLU A 224 -15.50 9.09 -18.00
N TYR A 225 -16.75 8.71 -17.75
CA TYR A 225 -17.28 7.36 -17.91
C TYR A 225 -18.73 7.40 -18.44
N GLY A 226 -19.22 6.27 -18.97
CA GLY A 226 -20.53 6.20 -19.63
C GLY A 226 -20.44 6.36 -21.16
N SER A 227 -21.58 6.30 -21.84
CA SER A 227 -21.65 6.60 -23.28
C SER A 227 -21.68 8.12 -23.50
N PRO A 228 -21.27 8.62 -24.68
CA PRO A 228 -21.39 10.03 -25.02
C PRO A 228 -22.84 10.56 -24.98
N GLU A 229 -23.84 9.67 -25.06
CA GLU A 229 -25.26 10.03 -25.13
C GLU A 229 -25.87 10.38 -23.76
N GLU A 230 -25.36 9.81 -22.67
CA GLU A 230 -25.90 9.97 -21.30
C GLU A 230 -25.30 11.18 -20.54
N GLY A 231 -24.57 12.04 -21.24
CA GLY A 231 -23.85 13.18 -20.65
C GLY A 231 -22.45 12.81 -20.14
N LYS A 232 -21.62 13.83 -19.89
CA LYS A 232 -20.23 13.66 -19.40
C LYS A 232 -20.20 13.33 -17.91
N ASN A 233 -20.59 12.11 -17.55
CA ASN A 233 -20.48 11.64 -16.18
C ASN A 233 -18.99 11.48 -15.81
N LYS A 234 -18.60 12.05 -14.67
CA LYS A 234 -17.23 11.95 -14.15
C LYS A 234 -17.24 11.18 -12.85
N MET A 235 -16.22 10.36 -12.65
CA MET A 235 -16.00 9.65 -11.39
C MET A 235 -14.52 9.58 -11.09
N PHE A 236 -14.16 9.22 -9.86
CA PHE A 236 -12.80 8.76 -9.57
C PHE A 236 -12.83 7.43 -8.81
N ARG A 237 -11.70 6.74 -8.82
CA ARG A 237 -11.51 5.51 -8.05
C ARG A 237 -10.67 5.78 -6.83
N ALA A 238 -10.99 5.10 -5.74
CA ALA A 238 -10.17 5.09 -4.56
C ALA A 238 -9.97 3.66 -4.03
N THR A 239 -8.93 3.50 -3.23
CA THR A 239 -8.72 2.33 -2.39
C THR A 239 -8.67 2.83 -0.96
N VAL A 240 -9.51 2.29 -0.10
CA VAL A 240 -9.63 2.67 1.31
C VAL A 240 -9.46 1.44 2.19
N ALA A 241 -9.12 1.61 3.46
CA ALA A 241 -8.95 0.49 4.37
C ALA A 241 -9.54 0.76 5.76
N SER A 242 -10.27 -0.24 6.27
CA SER A 242 -10.66 -0.33 7.66
C SER A 242 -9.56 -1.00 8.49
N LYS A 243 -9.81 -1.19 9.78
CA LYS A 243 -8.91 -1.95 10.68
C LYS A 243 -8.78 -3.44 10.29
N SER A 244 -9.75 -3.98 9.53
CA SER A 244 -9.82 -5.43 9.22
C SER A 244 -9.67 -5.76 7.74
N GLN A 245 -10.05 -4.86 6.83
CA GLN A 245 -10.02 -5.11 5.40
C GLN A 245 -9.81 -3.84 4.57
N PHE A 246 -9.58 -4.00 3.27
CA PHE A 246 -9.54 -2.89 2.33
C PHE A 246 -10.67 -3.02 1.33
N PHE A 247 -11.06 -1.89 0.75
CA PHE A 247 -12.12 -1.80 -0.23
C PHE A 247 -11.63 -1.03 -1.45
N GLN A 248 -12.12 -1.45 -2.61
CA GLN A 248 -12.10 -0.62 -3.80
C GLN A 248 -13.35 0.25 -3.78
N VAL A 249 -13.23 1.50 -4.24
CA VAL A 249 -14.29 2.50 -4.16
C VAL A 249 -14.52 3.15 -5.52
N LYS A 250 -15.79 3.25 -5.92
CA LYS A 250 -16.29 4.12 -6.99
C LYS A 250 -16.84 5.38 -6.35
N VAL A 251 -16.31 6.54 -6.72
CA VAL A 251 -16.84 7.81 -6.23
C VAL A 251 -17.40 8.57 -7.42
N PHE A 252 -18.73 8.63 -7.49
CA PHE A 252 -19.47 9.31 -8.54
C PHE A 252 -19.64 10.80 -8.26
N ASN A 253 -19.67 11.20 -6.98
CA ASN A 253 -19.62 12.60 -6.59
C ASN A 253 -18.16 13.12 -6.58
N ILE A 254 -17.75 13.77 -7.68
CA ILE A 254 -16.38 14.30 -7.84
C ILE A 254 -16.04 15.44 -6.87
N ASN A 255 -17.04 16.10 -6.27
CA ASN A 255 -16.82 17.19 -5.32
C ASN A 255 -16.16 16.69 -4.03
N LEU A 256 -16.24 15.38 -3.76
CA LEU A 256 -15.60 14.75 -2.60
C LEU A 256 -14.10 14.52 -2.79
N LYS A 257 -13.52 14.91 -3.92
CA LYS A 257 -12.14 14.57 -4.29
C LYS A 257 -11.09 15.04 -3.26
N ASP A 258 -11.33 16.19 -2.62
CA ASP A 258 -10.54 16.80 -1.56
C ASP A 258 -10.55 16.00 -0.23
N LYS A 259 -11.59 15.21 0.01
CA LYS A 259 -11.68 14.28 1.16
C LYS A 259 -10.90 13.00 0.91
N PHE A 260 -10.75 12.59 -0.35
CA PHE A 260 -10.01 11.39 -0.76
C PHE A 260 -8.50 11.64 -0.95
N ILE A 261 -7.86 12.20 0.08
CA ILE A 261 -6.41 12.40 0.15
C ILE A 261 -5.77 11.23 0.89
N LYS A 262 -4.64 10.73 0.37
CA LYS A 262 -3.90 9.62 0.97
C LYS A 262 -3.62 9.88 2.46
N MET A 263 -3.81 8.84 3.27
CA MET A 263 -3.69 8.81 4.73
C MET A 263 -4.76 9.59 5.51
N LYS A 264 -5.67 10.33 4.86
CA LYS A 264 -6.83 10.88 5.57
C LYS A 264 -7.75 9.76 6.05
N ILE A 265 -8.31 9.96 7.23
CA ILE A 265 -9.33 9.10 7.80
C ILE A 265 -10.67 9.76 7.54
N ILE A 266 -11.53 9.06 6.82
CA ILE A 266 -12.85 9.53 6.46
C ILE A 266 -13.89 8.55 6.97
N THR A 267 -15.07 9.08 7.20
CA THR A 267 -16.24 8.30 7.52
C THR A 267 -17.25 8.42 6.38
N ILE A 268 -17.76 7.28 5.93
CA ILE A 268 -18.66 7.16 4.80
C ILE A 268 -19.98 6.57 5.30
N SER A 269 -21.11 7.19 4.97
CA SER A 269 -22.45 6.62 5.21
C SER A 269 -23.26 6.61 3.92
N ASP A 270 -24.35 5.84 3.93
CA ASP A 270 -25.31 5.74 2.83
C ASP A 270 -24.64 5.36 1.50
N TYR A 271 -23.64 4.49 1.60
CA TYR A 271 -22.94 3.90 0.47
C TYR A 271 -23.64 2.62 0.02
N ILE A 272 -23.44 2.28 -1.25
CA ILE A 272 -23.90 1.00 -1.82
C ILE A 272 -22.71 0.07 -1.92
N GLU A 273 -22.85 -1.18 -1.46
CA GLU A 273 -21.84 -2.20 -1.71
C GLU A 273 -22.30 -3.11 -2.87
N SER A 274 -21.51 -3.14 -3.95
CA SER A 274 -21.76 -3.97 -5.12
C SER A 274 -20.53 -4.79 -5.47
N ASN A 275 -20.65 -6.12 -5.46
CA ASN A 275 -19.56 -7.06 -5.75
C ASN A 275 -18.27 -6.80 -4.93
N GLY A 276 -18.41 -6.42 -3.65
CA GLY A 276 -17.28 -6.09 -2.78
C GLY A 276 -16.59 -4.75 -3.08
N ILE A 277 -17.26 -3.88 -3.84
CA ILE A 277 -16.82 -2.53 -4.16
C ILE A 277 -17.80 -1.55 -3.52
N LEU A 278 -17.27 -0.54 -2.83
CA LEU A 278 -18.07 0.55 -2.28
C LEU A 278 -18.39 1.55 -3.38
N GLU A 279 -19.64 1.96 -3.48
CA GLU A 279 -20.12 2.96 -4.42
C GLU A 279 -20.68 4.14 -3.63
N ILE A 280 -20.09 5.31 -3.88
CA ILE A 280 -20.43 6.58 -3.24
C ILE A 280 -21.10 7.45 -4.30
N HIS A 281 -22.38 7.68 -4.09
CA HIS A 281 -23.26 8.45 -4.97
C HIS A 281 -23.52 9.84 -4.37
N GLU A 282 -24.32 10.66 -5.05
CA GLU A 282 -24.64 12.02 -4.59
C GLU A 282 -25.35 12.02 -3.23
N ALA A 283 -26.19 11.02 -2.97
CA ALA A 283 -26.90 10.85 -1.70
C ALA A 283 -26.03 10.29 -0.56
N SER A 284 -24.78 9.90 -0.84
CA SER A 284 -23.85 9.36 0.16
C SER A 284 -23.13 10.50 0.89
N PHE A 285 -22.85 10.32 2.18
CA PHE A 285 -22.15 11.33 2.98
C PHE A 285 -20.70 10.91 3.27
N VAL A 286 -19.78 11.85 3.12
CA VAL A 286 -18.36 11.66 3.46
C VAL A 286 -17.88 12.80 4.35
N SER A 287 -17.45 12.47 5.56
CA SER A 287 -16.87 13.41 6.53
C SER A 287 -15.43 13.03 6.88
N GLU A 288 -14.61 14.02 7.23
CA GLU A 288 -13.26 13.78 7.74
C GLU A 288 -13.35 13.51 9.25
N VAL A 289 -12.64 12.49 9.72
CA VAL A 289 -12.57 12.18 11.14
C VAL A 289 -11.53 13.10 11.78
N GLY A 290 -11.92 13.76 12.87
CA GLY A 290 -11.03 14.66 13.62
C GLY A 290 -9.78 13.96 14.14
N LEU A 291 -8.69 14.73 14.28
CA LEU A 291 -7.33 14.27 14.56
C LEU A 291 -7.14 13.50 15.88
N TYR A 292 -8.16 13.45 16.74
CA TYR A 292 -8.11 12.83 18.06
C TYR A 292 -8.48 11.33 18.07
N GLN A 293 -9.03 10.80 16.98
CA GLN A 293 -9.40 9.39 16.92
C GLN A 293 -8.22 8.53 16.45
N LYS A 294 -7.65 7.73 17.35
CA LYS A 294 -6.62 6.73 17.02
C LYS A 294 -7.19 5.68 16.06
N PHE A 295 -6.96 5.87 14.77
CA PHE A 295 -7.34 4.94 13.71
C PHE A 295 -6.09 4.46 12.98
N GLU A 296 -5.71 3.22 13.25
CA GLU A 296 -4.54 2.60 12.64
C GLU A 296 -4.97 1.39 11.81
N VAL A 297 -4.51 1.35 10.56
CA VAL A 297 -4.73 0.22 9.67
C VAL A 297 -3.49 -0.67 9.69
N PRO A 298 -3.62 -1.97 10.01
CA PRO A 298 -2.53 -2.91 9.94
C PRO A 298 -1.77 -2.86 8.60
N ASN A 299 -0.43 -2.82 8.68
CA ASN A 299 0.44 -2.83 7.50
C ASN A 299 0.19 -4.02 6.57
N SER A 300 -0.29 -5.15 7.09
CA SER A 300 -0.69 -6.31 6.30
C SER A 300 -1.84 -5.99 5.34
N ILE A 301 -2.83 -5.20 5.75
CA ILE A 301 -3.96 -4.77 4.91
C ILE A 301 -3.48 -3.80 3.84
N ILE A 302 -2.63 -2.83 4.21
CA ILE A 302 -2.05 -1.88 3.25
C ILE A 302 -1.22 -2.62 2.19
N ARG A 303 -0.43 -3.61 2.58
CA ARG A 303 0.32 -4.46 1.64
C ARG A 303 -0.61 -5.26 0.73
N LYS A 304 -1.68 -5.84 1.26
CA LYS A 304 -2.69 -6.57 0.46
C LYS A 304 -3.39 -5.66 -0.55
N ALA A 305 -3.82 -4.47 -0.15
CA ALA A 305 -4.49 -3.49 -1.01
C ALA A 305 -3.63 -3.03 -2.19
N ASN A 306 -2.30 -3.05 -2.02
CA ASN A 306 -1.34 -2.62 -3.04
C ASN A 306 -0.82 -3.77 -3.92
N LYS A 307 -1.16 -5.02 -3.59
CA LYS A 307 -0.66 -6.21 -4.28
C LYS A 307 -1.45 -6.43 -5.57
N THR A 308 -0.74 -6.60 -6.69
CA THR A 308 -1.34 -7.09 -7.93
C THR A 308 -1.62 -8.59 -7.81
N PRO A 309 -2.83 -9.07 -8.12
CA PRO A 309 -3.13 -10.51 -8.15
C PRO A 309 -2.30 -11.21 -9.23
N LYS A 310 -1.87 -12.44 -8.96
CA LYS A 310 -1.12 -13.25 -9.93
C LYS A 310 -2.05 -13.80 -11.00
N ILE A 311 -1.58 -13.86 -12.25
CA ILE A 311 -2.41 -14.29 -13.38
C ILE A 311 -2.92 -15.72 -13.20
N ASN A 312 -2.10 -16.65 -12.68
CA ASN A 312 -2.57 -18.01 -12.40
C ASN A 312 -3.72 -18.08 -11.37
N TYR A 313 -3.79 -17.11 -10.46
CA TYR A 313 -4.86 -17.00 -9.49
C TYR A 313 -6.13 -16.41 -10.13
N LEU A 314 -5.97 -15.47 -11.07
CA LEU A 314 -7.09 -14.94 -11.84
C LEU A 314 -7.79 -16.04 -12.65
N HIS A 315 -7.04 -16.97 -13.25
CA HIS A 315 -7.60 -18.14 -13.95
C HIS A 315 -8.44 -19.08 -13.06
N LYS A 316 -8.27 -19.00 -11.74
CA LYS A 316 -9.03 -19.78 -10.75
C LYS A 316 -10.20 -19.01 -10.14
N GLN A 317 -10.35 -17.72 -10.47
CA GLN A 317 -11.44 -16.91 -9.95
C GLN A 317 -12.73 -17.09 -10.75
N ALA A 318 -13.86 -16.86 -10.09
CA ALA A 318 -15.16 -16.94 -10.72
C ALA A 318 -15.35 -15.84 -11.78
N SER A 319 -16.08 -16.19 -12.85
CA SER A 319 -16.54 -15.20 -13.84
C SER A 319 -17.37 -14.10 -13.14
N GLY A 320 -17.18 -12.87 -13.61
CA GLY A 320 -17.76 -11.66 -13.04
C GLY A 320 -16.94 -11.03 -11.91
N SER A 321 -15.84 -11.63 -11.47
CA SER A 321 -14.94 -11.05 -10.47
C SER A 321 -14.27 -9.79 -11.00
N ILE A 322 -14.12 -8.78 -10.14
CA ILE A 322 -13.48 -7.51 -10.50
C ILE A 322 -12.00 -7.54 -10.15
N VAL A 323 -11.18 -7.08 -11.10
CA VAL A 323 -9.72 -7.12 -11.03
C VAL A 323 -9.14 -5.73 -11.12
N TYR A 324 -8.15 -5.49 -10.26
CA TYR A 324 -7.30 -4.31 -10.23
C TYR A 324 -5.85 -4.79 -10.19
N GLY A 325 -4.95 -4.15 -10.93
CA GLY A 325 -3.59 -4.66 -11.03
C GLY A 325 -2.65 -3.82 -11.88
N LEU A 326 -1.36 -4.12 -11.81
CA LEU A 326 -0.31 -3.57 -12.66
C LEU A 326 0.37 -4.76 -13.31
N PHE A 327 0.19 -4.90 -14.61
CA PHE A 327 0.67 -6.05 -15.35
C PHE A 327 1.60 -5.59 -16.46
N LYS A 328 2.58 -6.42 -16.80
CA LYS A 328 3.44 -6.16 -17.95
C LYS A 328 2.65 -6.52 -19.21
N LEU A 329 2.67 -5.63 -20.19
CA LEU A 329 2.14 -5.86 -21.52
C LEU A 329 3.15 -6.70 -22.31
N GLN A 330 2.67 -7.79 -22.88
CA GLN A 330 3.48 -8.70 -23.68
C GLN A 330 3.20 -8.55 -25.17
N LYS A 331 1.94 -8.35 -25.56
CA LYS A 331 1.53 -8.25 -26.96
C LYS A 331 0.28 -7.39 -27.11
N ILE A 332 0.18 -6.66 -28.21
CA ILE A 332 -1.01 -5.91 -28.59
C ILE A 332 -1.58 -6.50 -29.87
N THR A 333 -2.89 -6.68 -29.94
CA THR A 333 -3.60 -7.05 -31.17
C THR A 333 -4.81 -6.15 -31.34
N VAL A 334 -4.75 -5.27 -32.33
CA VAL A 334 -5.82 -4.33 -32.65
C VAL A 334 -6.82 -5.04 -33.58
N LYS A 335 -8.08 -5.09 -33.18
CA LYS A 335 -9.21 -5.56 -34.01
C LYS A 335 -10.08 -4.37 -34.37
N THR A 336 -11.05 -4.58 -35.28
CA THR A 336 -11.93 -3.51 -35.75
C THR A 336 -12.72 -2.81 -34.64
N MET A 337 -13.19 -3.55 -33.63
CA MET A 337 -14.08 -3.03 -32.57
C MET A 337 -13.43 -2.95 -31.19
N ASN A 338 -12.26 -3.56 -31.00
CA ASN A 338 -11.58 -3.63 -29.71
C ASN A 338 -10.09 -3.88 -29.87
N THR A 339 -9.34 -3.70 -28.79
CA THR A 339 -7.92 -4.08 -28.72
C THR A 339 -7.74 -5.17 -27.68
N ILE A 340 -6.99 -6.21 -28.03
CA ILE A 340 -6.56 -7.25 -27.10
C ILE A 340 -5.15 -6.90 -26.62
N TYR A 341 -5.01 -6.68 -25.33
CA TYR A 341 -3.74 -6.51 -24.64
C TYR A 341 -3.42 -7.82 -23.93
N GLU A 342 -2.41 -8.55 -24.39
CA GLU A 342 -1.92 -9.72 -23.69
C GLU A 342 -1.02 -9.29 -22.54
N ILE A 343 -1.48 -9.49 -21.32
CA ILE A 343 -0.70 -9.20 -20.12
C ILE A 343 0.02 -10.46 -19.64
N GLN A 344 1.19 -10.29 -19.07
CA GLN A 344 2.02 -11.38 -18.57
C GLN A 344 2.62 -11.07 -17.19
N ASP A 345 2.75 -12.12 -16.39
CA ASP A 345 3.59 -12.16 -15.20
C ASP A 345 4.35 -13.50 -15.13
N ASN A 346 5.12 -13.70 -14.07
CA ASN A 346 5.89 -14.93 -13.88
C ASN A 346 5.03 -16.20 -13.63
N THR A 347 3.70 -16.08 -13.64
CA THR A 347 2.75 -17.17 -13.41
C THR A 347 1.87 -17.48 -14.63
N GLY A 348 1.94 -16.69 -15.70
CA GLY A 348 1.24 -16.95 -16.95
C GLY A 348 0.89 -15.67 -17.72
N SER A 349 0.04 -15.83 -18.73
CA SER A 349 -0.53 -14.74 -19.54
C SER A 349 -2.05 -14.72 -19.47
N MET A 350 -2.64 -13.56 -19.74
CA MET A 350 -4.08 -13.37 -19.83
C MET A 350 -4.41 -12.28 -20.86
N GLU A 351 -5.50 -12.46 -21.60
CA GLU A 351 -6.00 -11.45 -22.54
C GLU A 351 -6.86 -10.41 -21.81
N VAL A 352 -6.61 -9.13 -22.11
CA VAL A 352 -7.42 -7.99 -21.68
C VAL A 352 -8.08 -7.38 -22.91
N VAL A 353 -9.40 -7.37 -22.95
CA VAL A 353 -10.21 -6.80 -24.03
C VAL A 353 -10.58 -5.37 -23.67
N GLY A 354 -9.95 -4.41 -24.34
CA GLY A 354 -10.29 -2.98 -24.26
C GLY A 354 -11.26 -2.56 -25.34
N ASN A 355 -12.44 -2.10 -24.94
CA ASN A 355 -13.47 -1.57 -25.83
C ASN A 355 -13.61 -0.04 -25.68
N GLY A 356 -14.25 0.63 -26.65
CA GLY A 356 -14.54 2.07 -26.58
C GLY A 356 -13.28 2.90 -26.38
N LYS A 357 -13.24 3.74 -25.35
CA LYS A 357 -12.05 4.56 -24.97
C LYS A 357 -10.77 3.76 -24.68
N TRP A 358 -10.89 2.44 -24.47
CA TRP A 358 -9.75 1.54 -24.26
C TRP A 358 -9.33 0.79 -25.53
N HIS A 359 -9.97 1.08 -26.66
CA HIS A 359 -9.51 0.65 -27.97
C HIS A 359 -8.36 1.55 -28.42
N TYR A 360 -7.29 0.95 -28.92
CA TYR A 360 -6.13 1.65 -29.48
C TYR A 360 -5.49 2.69 -28.54
N ILE A 361 -5.25 2.30 -27.28
CA ILE A 361 -4.47 3.16 -26.37
C ILE A 361 -2.99 3.16 -26.80
N LYS A 362 -2.29 4.29 -26.61
CA LYS A 362 -0.85 4.39 -26.87
C LYS A 362 -0.08 3.62 -25.80
N CYS A 363 0.45 2.44 -26.17
CA CYS A 363 1.36 1.64 -25.36
C CYS A 363 2.19 0.71 -26.27
N GLU A 364 3.30 0.22 -25.76
CA GLU A 364 4.23 -0.66 -26.46
C GLU A 364 4.46 -1.95 -25.67
N GLU A 365 4.96 -3.00 -26.35
CA GLU A 365 5.34 -4.23 -25.68
C GLU A 365 6.42 -3.96 -24.62
N GLY A 366 6.23 -4.52 -23.43
CA GLY A 366 7.09 -4.25 -22.27
C GLY A 366 6.56 -3.19 -21.31
N ASP A 367 5.61 -2.34 -21.74
CA ASP A 367 4.96 -1.36 -20.86
C ASP A 367 4.22 -2.02 -19.70
N LYS A 368 3.91 -1.23 -18.67
CA LYS A 368 3.11 -1.70 -17.53
C LYS A 368 1.74 -1.06 -17.55
N LEU A 369 0.71 -1.87 -17.81
CA LEU A 369 -0.68 -1.43 -17.79
C LEU A 369 -1.25 -1.53 -16.38
N ARG A 370 -1.69 -0.39 -15.85
CA ARG A 370 -2.45 -0.34 -14.59
C ARG A 370 -3.94 -0.47 -14.91
N LEU A 371 -4.51 -1.61 -14.58
CA LEU A 371 -5.92 -1.92 -14.79
C LEU A 371 -6.73 -1.57 -13.56
N TYR A 372 -7.85 -0.87 -13.77
CA TYR A 372 -8.84 -0.56 -12.74
C TYR A 372 -10.21 -1.08 -13.15
N CYS A 373 -10.83 -1.85 -12.25
CA CYS A 373 -12.20 -2.33 -12.39
C CYS A 373 -12.47 -3.10 -13.70
N PHE A 374 -11.55 -4.00 -14.08
CA PHE A 374 -11.79 -4.92 -15.19
C PHE A 374 -12.52 -6.15 -14.68
N GLN A 375 -13.39 -6.73 -15.50
CA GLN A 375 -14.18 -7.88 -15.08
C GLN A 375 -13.66 -9.15 -15.74
N LEU A 376 -13.45 -10.21 -14.96
CA LEU A 376 -13.19 -11.55 -15.51
C LEU A 376 -14.45 -12.06 -16.21
N ARG A 377 -14.33 -12.49 -17.46
CA ARG A 377 -15.41 -13.04 -18.26
C ARG A 377 -14.89 -14.23 -19.07
N THR A 378 -15.69 -15.29 -19.14
CA THR A 378 -15.44 -16.40 -20.06
C THR A 378 -15.93 -15.99 -21.44
N ILE A 379 -15.02 -15.89 -22.40
CA ILE A 379 -15.29 -15.54 -23.80
C ILE A 379 -14.62 -16.62 -24.64
N GLU A 380 -15.39 -17.30 -25.50
CA GLU A 380 -14.87 -18.40 -26.35
C GLU A 380 -14.13 -19.47 -25.52
N TYR A 381 -14.73 -19.89 -24.40
CA TYR A 381 -14.16 -20.88 -23.47
C TYR A 381 -12.84 -20.47 -22.78
N LYS A 382 -12.37 -19.24 -22.98
CA LYS A 382 -11.17 -18.70 -22.32
C LYS A 382 -11.56 -17.60 -21.33
N LEU A 383 -10.94 -17.59 -20.16
CA LEU A 383 -11.12 -16.52 -19.19
C LEU A 383 -10.28 -15.31 -19.61
N LYS A 384 -10.95 -14.16 -19.81
CA LYS A 384 -10.35 -12.90 -20.24
C LYS A 384 -10.77 -11.79 -19.29
N LEU A 385 -9.98 -10.72 -19.22
CA LEU A 385 -10.38 -9.48 -18.57
C LEU A 385 -11.11 -8.61 -19.60
N LYS A 386 -12.34 -8.20 -19.32
CA LYS A 386 -13.11 -7.32 -20.20
C LYS A 386 -13.30 -5.96 -19.55
N SER A 387 -13.12 -4.90 -20.34
CA SER A 387 -13.48 -3.54 -19.92
C SER A 387 -15.00 -3.38 -19.76
N ASP A 388 -15.40 -2.70 -18.70
CA ASP A 388 -16.75 -2.26 -18.37
C ASP A 388 -16.83 -0.72 -18.44
N ILE A 389 -18.04 -0.14 -18.34
CA ILE A 389 -18.29 1.32 -18.40
C ILE A 389 -17.45 2.11 -17.40
N HIS A 390 -17.13 1.51 -16.25
CA HIS A 390 -16.35 2.13 -15.21
C HIS A 390 -14.86 1.71 -15.22
N SER A 391 -14.41 0.91 -16.19
CA SER A 391 -13.01 0.50 -16.27
C SER A 391 -12.10 1.66 -16.63
N PHE A 392 -10.85 1.59 -16.16
CA PHE A 392 -9.81 2.56 -16.45
C PHE A 392 -8.45 1.89 -16.67
N ILE A 393 -7.72 2.31 -17.69
CA ILE A 393 -6.33 1.91 -17.96
C ILE A 393 -5.44 3.13 -17.81
N LYS A 394 -4.29 2.96 -17.14
CA LYS A 394 -3.22 3.95 -17.06
C LYS A 394 -1.87 3.33 -17.38
#